data_AF-A0A7J6AXS5-F1
#
_entry.id   AF-A0A7J6AXS5-F1
#
_cell.length_a   1.000
_cell.length_b   1.000
_cell.length_c   1.000
_cell.angle_alpha   90.00
_cell.angle_beta   90.00
_cell.angle_gamma   90.00
#
_symmetry.space_group_name_H-M   'P 1'
#
loop_
_entity.id
_entity.type
_entity.pdbx_description
1 polymer ?
#
loop_
_entity_poly.entity_id
_entity_poly.type
_entity_poly.pdbx_seq_one_letter_code
_entity_poly.pdbx_strand_id
1 'polypeptide(L)'
;METARQFFFCRTYLSHQVPLLFVGPTGTGKSIINSNFLMSLPKEQYTPNCLNFSARTSASRCRTSSWPKLDRREDDLNMPAKEIYGAQPPIELLRQWIDHRHWYDKKDTSRLDIVDVLFISAMGPPGGGRNDITGRFTRHLNIVSIDSFDDETLSKIFTSITDWHFSTGFDTSFYRDFARVIKGVLLCPHTHMQDGDKLIRLWIHEVYRVFYDRLIDNEDRKTFFSIVRERTATYFKQTLDKVHWYSGPMP
;
A
#
# COMPACT_ATOMS: atom_id res chain seq x y z
N MET A 1 5.62 -7.47 14.74
CA MET A 1 5.03 -8.80 15.00
C MET A 1 4.18 -9.24 13.81
N GLU A 2 3.29 -8.38 13.30
CA GLU A 2 2.40 -8.68 12.17
C GLU A 2 3.13 -9.09 10.87
N THR A 3 4.19 -8.38 10.49
CA THR A 3 5.01 -8.74 9.32
C THR A 3 5.63 -10.14 9.43
N ALA A 4 6.10 -10.51 10.62
CA ALA A 4 6.69 -11.85 10.84
C ALA A 4 5.63 -12.96 10.72
N ARG A 5 4.40 -12.69 11.18
CA ARG A 5 3.26 -13.59 11.03
C ARG A 5 2.90 -13.82 9.56
N GLN A 6 2.86 -12.76 8.76
CA GLN A 6 2.61 -12.88 7.31
C GLN A 6 3.71 -13.67 6.61
N PHE A 7 4.98 -13.39 6.90
CA PHE A 7 6.11 -14.14 6.37
C PHE A 7 6.06 -15.63 6.75
N PHE A 8 5.69 -15.94 7.98
CA PHE A 8 5.51 -17.31 8.43
C PHE A 8 4.46 -18.06 7.59
N PHE A 9 3.27 -17.46 7.41
CA PHE A 9 2.22 -18.07 6.58
C PHE A 9 2.63 -18.18 5.12
N CYS A 10 3.21 -17.13 4.53
CA CYS A 10 3.73 -17.20 3.15
C CYS A 10 4.68 -18.38 2.97
N ARG A 11 5.66 -18.54 3.87
CA ARG A 11 6.65 -19.62 3.79
C ARG A 11 6.00 -21.00 3.93
N THR A 12 5.14 -21.19 4.93
CA THR A 12 4.47 -22.46 5.21
C THR A 12 3.52 -22.87 4.08
N TYR A 13 2.65 -21.96 3.62
CA TYR A 13 1.69 -22.30 2.56
C TYR A 13 2.37 -22.50 1.20
N LEU A 14 3.40 -21.70 0.89
CA LEU A 14 4.18 -21.87 -0.34
C LEU A 14 4.90 -23.23 -0.37
N SER A 15 5.54 -23.66 0.72
CA SER A 15 6.22 -24.96 0.79
C SER A 15 5.29 -26.15 0.65
N HIS A 16 4.02 -26.00 1.04
CA HIS A 16 2.98 -27.02 0.90
C HIS A 16 2.14 -26.89 -0.38
N GLN A 17 2.48 -25.96 -1.27
CA GLN A 17 1.74 -25.70 -2.52
C GLN A 17 0.26 -25.35 -2.32
N VAL A 18 -0.05 -24.70 -1.20
CA VAL A 18 -1.41 -24.35 -0.82
C VAL A 18 -1.69 -22.88 -1.17
N PRO A 19 -2.77 -22.59 -1.94
CA PRO A 19 -3.11 -21.22 -2.30
C PRO A 19 -3.46 -20.32 -1.08
N LEU A 20 -2.96 -19.09 -1.10
CA LEU A 20 -3.09 -18.11 -0.01
C LEU A 20 -3.70 -16.78 -0.49
N LEU A 21 -4.58 -16.21 0.34
CA LEU A 21 -5.19 -14.90 0.14
C LEU A 21 -5.06 -14.05 1.41
N PHE A 22 -4.38 -12.92 1.30
CA PHE A 22 -4.36 -11.90 2.35
C PHE A 22 -5.49 -10.90 2.18
N VAL A 23 -6.27 -10.66 3.23
CA VAL A 23 -7.38 -9.69 3.22
C VAL A 23 -7.13 -8.63 4.27
N GLY A 24 -7.14 -7.36 3.89
CA GLY A 24 -7.01 -6.29 4.89
C GLY A 24 -7.07 -4.89 4.30
N PRO A 25 -7.25 -3.85 5.12
CA PRO A 25 -7.37 -2.46 4.66
C PRO A 25 -6.18 -2.00 3.79
N THR A 26 -6.39 -1.00 2.93
CA THR A 26 -5.29 -0.37 2.17
C THR A 26 -4.28 0.25 3.13
N GLY A 27 -2.99 0.24 2.77
CA GLY A 27 -1.93 0.82 3.61
C GLY A 27 -1.39 -0.10 4.71
N THR A 28 -1.90 -1.34 4.87
CA THR A 28 -1.36 -2.31 5.85
C THR A 28 -0.09 -3.05 5.40
N GLY A 29 0.55 -2.60 4.32
CA GLY A 29 1.85 -3.13 3.85
C GLY A 29 1.79 -4.47 3.10
N LYS A 30 0.61 -5.03 2.82
CA LYS A 30 0.42 -6.34 2.15
C LYS A 30 1.30 -6.52 0.90
N SER A 31 1.23 -5.59 -0.05
CA SER A 31 1.98 -5.69 -1.31
C SER A 31 3.49 -5.60 -1.12
N ILE A 32 3.96 -4.78 -0.16
CA ILE A 32 5.38 -4.66 0.16
C ILE A 32 5.88 -5.96 0.79
N ILE A 33 5.12 -6.54 1.70
CA ILE A 33 5.45 -7.79 2.38
C ILE A 33 5.50 -8.95 1.38
N ASN A 34 4.49 -9.07 0.51
CA ASN A 34 4.47 -10.06 -0.57
C ASN A 34 5.66 -9.88 -1.52
N SER A 35 5.93 -8.65 -1.95
CA SER A 35 7.05 -8.36 -2.86
C SER A 35 8.40 -8.70 -2.21
N ASN A 36 8.61 -8.33 -0.95
CA ASN A 36 9.83 -8.68 -0.21
C ASN A 36 9.96 -10.20 -0.03
N PHE A 37 8.86 -10.89 0.26
CA PHE A 37 8.86 -12.35 0.35
C PHE A 37 9.27 -12.98 -0.98
N LEU A 38 8.67 -12.56 -2.09
CA LEU A 38 9.02 -13.04 -3.43
C LEU A 38 10.49 -12.77 -3.79
N MET A 39 11.03 -11.62 -3.41
CA MET A 39 12.45 -11.29 -3.61
C MET A 39 13.40 -12.10 -2.73
N SER A 40 12.93 -12.61 -1.59
CA SER A 40 13.72 -13.44 -0.68
C SER A 40 13.80 -14.91 -1.10
N LEU A 41 12.98 -15.34 -2.07
CA LEU A 41 12.96 -16.72 -2.55
C LEU A 41 14.21 -17.04 -3.42
N PRO A 42 14.72 -18.28 -3.38
CA PRO A 42 15.80 -18.73 -4.26
C PRO A 42 15.42 -18.59 -5.74
N LYS A 43 16.20 -17.82 -6.50
CA LYS A 43 15.91 -17.50 -7.91
C LYS A 43 16.09 -18.70 -8.84
N GLU A 44 16.85 -19.70 -8.39
CA GLU A 44 17.09 -20.95 -9.09
C GLU A 44 15.82 -21.84 -9.11
N GLN A 45 14.94 -21.65 -8.13
CA GLN A 45 13.73 -22.47 -7.96
C GLN A 45 12.44 -21.70 -8.25
N TYR A 46 12.41 -20.39 -8.01
CA TYR A 46 11.21 -19.59 -8.11
C TYR A 46 11.38 -18.40 -9.05
N THR A 47 10.45 -18.25 -10.00
CA THR A 47 10.31 -17.04 -10.82
C THR A 47 9.00 -16.34 -10.44
N PRO A 48 9.05 -15.18 -9.77
CA PRO A 48 7.84 -14.45 -9.41
C PRO A 48 7.20 -13.83 -10.64
N ASN A 49 5.88 -14.03 -10.78
CA ASN A 49 5.06 -13.33 -11.77
C ASN A 49 3.96 -12.54 -11.06
N CYS A 50 4.05 -11.22 -11.06
CA CYS A 50 3.07 -10.35 -10.41
C CYS A 50 1.99 -9.93 -11.40
N LEU A 51 0.73 -10.20 -11.06
CA LEU A 51 -0.44 -9.86 -11.86
C LEU A 51 -1.25 -8.78 -11.15
N ASN A 52 -1.32 -7.59 -11.75
CA ASN A 52 -2.08 -6.48 -11.19
C ASN A 52 -3.51 -6.45 -11.76
N PHE A 53 -4.50 -6.49 -10.88
CA PHE A 53 -5.90 -6.31 -11.26
C PHE A 53 -6.31 -4.85 -11.22
N SER A 54 -7.29 -4.51 -12.05
CA SER A 54 -7.88 -3.18 -12.15
C SER A 54 -9.32 -3.31 -12.60
N ALA A 55 -10.13 -2.25 -12.44
CA ALA A 55 -11.51 -2.22 -12.93
C ALA A 55 -11.65 -2.52 -14.43
N ARG A 56 -10.57 -2.33 -15.21
CA ARG A 56 -10.52 -2.60 -16.66
C ARG A 56 -9.80 -3.91 -17.02
N THR A 57 -9.37 -4.70 -16.03
CA THR A 57 -8.68 -5.96 -16.32
C THR A 57 -9.68 -6.97 -16.88
N SER A 58 -9.45 -7.41 -18.11
CA SER A 58 -10.23 -8.42 -18.80
C SER A 58 -9.63 -9.82 -18.62
N ALA A 59 -10.42 -10.87 -18.85
CA ALA A 59 -9.94 -12.25 -18.85
C ALA A 59 -8.85 -12.48 -19.92
N SER A 60 -8.95 -11.81 -21.08
CA SER A 60 -7.91 -11.85 -22.11
C SER A 60 -6.58 -11.28 -21.60
N ARG A 61 -6.60 -10.15 -20.90
CA ARG A 61 -5.38 -9.56 -20.30
C ARG A 61 -4.78 -10.50 -19.26
N CYS A 62 -5.60 -11.13 -18.41
CA CYS A 62 -5.13 -12.10 -17.42
C CYS A 62 -4.41 -13.30 -18.07
N ARG A 63 -4.93 -13.79 -19.20
CA ARG A 63 -4.33 -14.90 -19.95
C ARG A 63 -3.01 -14.53 -20.64
N THR A 64 -2.94 -13.32 -21.21
CA THR A 64 -1.75 -12.83 -21.93
C THR A 64 -0.67 -12.27 -20.99
N SER A 65 -1.05 -11.85 -19.78
CA SER A 65 -0.13 -11.31 -18.77
C SER A 65 0.75 -12.38 -18.12
N SER A 66 0.83 -13.60 -18.67
CA SER A 66 1.79 -14.62 -18.23
C SER A 66 3.26 -14.24 -18.49
N TRP A 67 3.55 -13.01 -18.92
CA TRP A 67 4.88 -12.54 -19.27
C TRP A 67 5.21 -11.21 -18.59
N PRO A 68 6.41 -11.06 -18.01
CA PRO A 68 6.68 -10.11 -16.96
C PRO A 68 6.71 -8.67 -17.49
N LYS A 69 5.76 -7.86 -17.04
CA LYS A 69 5.96 -6.42 -16.90
C LYS A 69 5.64 -6.06 -15.46
N LEU A 70 6.71 -5.99 -14.68
CA LEU A 70 6.68 -5.56 -13.29
C LEU A 70 6.39 -4.05 -13.27
N ASP A 71 5.12 -3.68 -13.21
CA ASP A 71 4.73 -2.29 -12.98
C ASP A 71 4.20 -2.14 -11.55
N ARG A 72 4.74 -1.16 -10.81
CA ARG A 72 4.49 -0.93 -9.39
C ARG A 72 3.07 -0.36 -9.18
N ARG A 73 2.03 -1.20 -9.10
CA ARG A 73 0.67 -0.80 -8.65
C ARG A 73 -0.03 -1.93 -7.88
N GLU A 74 -0.94 -1.54 -6.99
CA GLU A 74 -1.52 -2.33 -5.89
C GLU A 74 -2.21 -3.65 -6.30
N ASP A 75 -1.93 -4.72 -5.52
CA ASP A 75 -2.52 -6.06 -5.65
C ASP A 75 -3.93 -6.09 -5.05
N ASP A 76 -4.96 -5.76 -5.84
CA ASP A 76 -6.36 -5.90 -5.42
C ASP A 76 -7.11 -6.89 -6.33
N LEU A 77 -7.14 -8.16 -5.89
CA LEU A 77 -7.81 -9.26 -6.60
C LEU A 77 -9.31 -8.99 -6.89
N ASN A 78 -9.94 -8.14 -6.08
CA ASN A 78 -11.36 -7.84 -6.12
C ASN A 78 -11.73 -6.51 -6.81
N MET A 79 -10.80 -5.91 -7.54
CA MET A 79 -11.07 -4.71 -8.35
C MET A 79 -11.71 -4.93 -9.73
N PRO A 80 -11.60 -6.10 -10.41
CA PRO A 80 -12.23 -6.26 -11.73
C PRO A 80 -13.74 -5.96 -11.72
N ALA A 81 -14.23 -5.33 -12.78
CA ALA A 81 -15.64 -5.02 -12.90
C ALA A 81 -16.49 -6.30 -12.98
N LYS A 82 -17.61 -6.33 -12.25
CA LYS A 82 -18.63 -7.36 -12.41
C LYS A 82 -19.35 -7.13 -13.74
N GLU A 83 -19.65 -8.22 -14.45
CA GLU A 83 -20.57 -8.18 -15.57
C GLU A 83 -22.03 -8.13 -15.09
N ILE A 84 -22.97 -8.06 -16.03
CA ILE A 84 -24.42 -7.93 -15.75
C ILE A 84 -24.92 -9.02 -14.80
N TYR A 85 -24.35 -10.22 -14.89
CA TYR A 85 -24.71 -11.38 -14.06
C TYR A 85 -23.88 -11.50 -12.77
N GLY A 86 -23.08 -10.49 -12.43
CA GLY A 86 -22.33 -10.42 -11.18
C GLY A 86 -20.99 -11.18 -11.18
N ALA A 87 -20.66 -11.92 -12.24
CA ALA A 87 -19.38 -12.61 -12.34
C ALA A 87 -18.24 -11.65 -12.66
N GLN A 88 -17.02 -12.04 -12.27
CA GLN A 88 -15.79 -11.33 -12.60
C GLN A 88 -14.96 -12.25 -13.51
N PRO A 89 -15.03 -12.09 -14.85
CA PRO A 89 -14.38 -13.00 -15.79
C PRO A 89 -12.89 -13.29 -15.52
N PRO A 90 -12.06 -12.32 -15.08
CA PRO A 90 -10.67 -12.62 -14.71
C PRO A 90 -10.53 -13.56 -13.51
N ILE A 91 -11.40 -13.43 -12.51
CA ILE A 91 -11.41 -14.29 -11.31
C ILE A 91 -11.91 -15.69 -11.67
N GLU A 92 -12.94 -15.79 -12.50
CA GLU A 92 -13.45 -17.09 -12.96
C GLU A 92 -12.42 -17.83 -13.82
N LEU A 93 -11.59 -17.12 -14.58
CA LEU A 93 -10.46 -17.71 -15.31
C LEU A 93 -9.38 -18.26 -14.36
N LEU A 94 -9.07 -17.53 -13.27
CA LEU A 94 -8.19 -18.04 -12.23
C LEU A 94 -8.79 -19.27 -11.53
N ARG A 95 -10.09 -19.24 -11.22
CA ARG A 95 -10.81 -20.38 -10.66
C ARG A 95 -10.70 -21.61 -11.56
N GLN A 96 -10.93 -21.45 -12.87
CA GLN A 96 -10.80 -22.52 -13.84
C GLN A 96 -9.40 -23.15 -13.80
N TRP A 97 -8.35 -22.34 -13.70
CA TRP A 97 -6.98 -22.85 -13.58
C TRP A 97 -6.77 -23.61 -12.27
N ILE A 98 -7.26 -23.11 -11.14
CA ILE A 98 -7.11 -23.79 -9.86
C ILE A 98 -7.85 -25.15 -9.85
N ASP A 99 -9.05 -25.20 -10.44
CA ASP A 99 -9.87 -26.42 -10.52
C ASP A 99 -9.27 -27.46 -11.47
N HIS A 100 -8.80 -27.01 -12.64
CA HIS A 100 -8.52 -27.92 -13.76
C HIS A 100 -7.06 -27.98 -14.19
N ARG A 101 -6.21 -27.08 -13.68
CA ARG A 101 -4.78 -26.94 -14.03
C ARG A 101 -4.52 -26.66 -15.52
N HIS A 102 -5.52 -26.20 -16.25
CA HIS A 102 -5.38 -25.83 -17.65
C HIS A 102 -6.34 -24.71 -18.07
N TRP A 103 -6.01 -24.08 -19.19
CA TRP A 103 -6.89 -23.19 -19.93
C TRP A 103 -7.12 -23.71 -21.34
N TYR A 104 -8.10 -23.13 -22.02
CA TYR A 104 -8.29 -23.32 -23.45
C TYR A 104 -7.80 -22.09 -24.21
N ASP A 105 -7.05 -22.31 -25.28
CA ASP A 105 -6.72 -21.25 -26.23
C ASP A 105 -8.03 -20.72 -26.86
N LYS A 106 -8.12 -19.41 -27.03
CA LYS A 106 -9.31 -18.77 -27.60
C LYS A 106 -9.40 -18.95 -29.12
N LYS A 107 -8.27 -19.21 -29.80
CA LYS A 107 -8.19 -19.29 -31.27
C LYS A 107 -8.58 -20.66 -31.78
N ASP A 108 -8.01 -21.71 -31.22
CA ASP A 108 -8.17 -23.09 -31.70
C ASP A 108 -8.78 -24.03 -30.65
N THR A 109 -9.12 -23.54 -29.45
CA THR A 109 -9.68 -24.34 -28.35
C THR A 109 -8.74 -25.48 -27.90
N SER A 110 -7.45 -25.38 -28.22
CA SER A 110 -6.45 -26.32 -27.72
C SER A 110 -6.31 -26.18 -26.20
N ARG A 111 -6.01 -27.31 -25.54
CA ARG A 111 -5.77 -27.35 -24.10
C ARG A 111 -4.34 -26.89 -23.81
N LEU A 112 -4.22 -25.91 -22.93
CA LEU A 112 -2.97 -25.37 -22.42
C LEU A 112 -2.82 -25.75 -20.95
N ASP A 113 -2.01 -26.77 -20.65
CA ASP A 113 -1.72 -27.19 -19.28
C ASP A 113 -0.77 -26.20 -18.59
N ILE A 114 -1.12 -25.82 -17.37
CA ILE A 114 -0.38 -24.86 -16.55
C ILE A 114 0.13 -25.62 -15.33
N VAL A 115 1.42 -25.97 -15.37
CA VAL A 115 2.12 -26.74 -14.35
C VAL A 115 3.06 -25.85 -13.54
N ASP A 116 3.43 -26.31 -12.35
CA ASP A 116 4.44 -25.68 -11.49
C ASP A 116 4.18 -24.20 -11.12
N VAL A 117 2.90 -23.85 -11.00
CA VAL A 117 2.47 -22.51 -10.57
C VAL A 117 1.95 -22.54 -9.13
N LEU A 118 2.46 -21.60 -8.33
CA LEU A 118 2.05 -21.33 -6.96
C LEU A 118 1.24 -20.03 -6.91
N PHE A 119 0.26 -19.94 -6.00
CA PHE A 119 -0.68 -18.82 -5.95
C PHE A 119 -0.64 -18.11 -4.60
N ILE A 120 -0.22 -16.84 -4.62
CA ILE A 120 -0.31 -15.90 -3.51
C ILE A 120 -1.10 -14.70 -4.02
N SER A 121 -2.06 -14.22 -3.23
CA SER A 121 -2.89 -13.09 -3.59
C SER A 121 -3.18 -12.18 -2.40
N ALA A 122 -3.55 -10.94 -2.68
CA ALA A 122 -4.00 -9.97 -1.68
C ALA A 122 -5.24 -9.22 -2.19
N MET A 123 -6.08 -8.75 -1.27
CA MET A 123 -7.19 -7.85 -1.56
C MET A 123 -7.55 -6.96 -0.38
N GLY A 124 -8.16 -5.80 -0.67
CA GLY A 124 -8.89 -5.01 0.30
C GLY A 124 -10.25 -5.62 0.67
N PRO A 125 -10.82 -5.29 1.85
CA PRO A 125 -12.21 -5.61 2.17
C PRO A 125 -13.17 -4.99 1.14
N PRO A 126 -14.35 -5.58 0.91
CA PRO A 126 -15.33 -5.06 -0.04
C PRO A 126 -15.81 -3.66 0.36
N GLY A 127 -16.07 -2.81 -0.64
CA GLY A 127 -16.43 -1.40 -0.45
C GLY A 127 -15.50 -0.43 -1.18
N GLY A 128 -15.92 0.83 -1.35
CA GLY A 128 -15.09 1.89 -1.97
C GLY A 128 -14.65 1.60 -3.41
N GLY A 129 -15.45 0.86 -4.19
CA GLY A 129 -15.11 0.42 -5.55
C GLY A 129 -14.55 -1.00 -5.65
N ARG A 130 -14.33 -1.68 -4.52
CA ARG A 130 -13.96 -3.09 -4.45
C ARG A 130 -15.18 -3.98 -4.38
N ASN A 131 -15.15 -5.08 -5.14
CA ASN A 131 -16.25 -6.02 -5.27
C ASN A 131 -16.15 -7.18 -4.27
N ASP A 132 -17.27 -7.79 -3.93
CA ASP A 132 -17.24 -9.13 -3.32
C ASP A 132 -16.74 -10.17 -4.32
N ILE A 133 -15.85 -11.03 -3.85
CA ILE A 133 -15.39 -12.22 -4.58
C ILE A 133 -16.37 -13.38 -4.33
N THR A 134 -16.60 -14.20 -5.35
CA THR A 134 -17.50 -15.35 -5.27
C THR A 134 -17.00 -16.38 -4.25
N GLY A 135 -17.92 -16.96 -3.47
CA GLY A 135 -17.63 -18.07 -2.55
C GLY A 135 -16.98 -19.29 -3.23
N ARG A 136 -17.25 -19.46 -4.53
CA ARG A 136 -16.68 -20.53 -5.35
C ARG A 136 -15.18 -20.39 -5.52
N PHE A 137 -14.66 -19.17 -5.64
CA PHE A 137 -13.23 -18.95 -5.78
C PHE A 137 -12.52 -18.95 -4.42
N THR A 138 -13.10 -18.30 -3.40
CA THR A 138 -12.52 -18.26 -2.05
C THR A 138 -12.44 -19.62 -1.38
N ARG A 139 -13.31 -20.59 -1.73
CA ARG A 139 -13.21 -21.98 -1.26
C ARG A 139 -11.87 -22.65 -1.54
N HIS A 140 -11.15 -22.21 -2.58
CA HIS A 140 -9.85 -22.76 -2.94
C HIS A 140 -8.67 -22.10 -2.23
N LEU A 141 -8.92 -21.06 -1.43
CA LEU A 141 -7.88 -20.20 -0.85
C LEU A 141 -7.92 -20.29 0.67
N ASN A 142 -6.74 -20.31 1.29
CA ASN A 142 -6.62 -20.04 2.72
C ASN A 142 -6.61 -18.53 2.93
N ILE A 143 -7.54 -18.02 3.73
CA ILE A 143 -7.72 -16.59 3.94
C ILE A 143 -7.02 -16.18 5.24
N VAL A 144 -6.08 -15.25 5.15
CA VAL A 144 -5.41 -14.64 6.30
C VAL A 144 -5.77 -13.16 6.37
N SER A 145 -6.49 -12.79 7.41
CA SER A 145 -6.91 -11.41 7.64
C SER A 145 -5.80 -10.59 8.33
N ILE A 146 -5.56 -9.41 7.80
CA ILE A 146 -4.61 -8.40 8.29
C ILE A 146 -5.43 -7.21 8.74
N ASP A 147 -5.33 -6.91 10.03
CA ASP A 147 -6.05 -5.80 10.62
C ASP A 147 -5.33 -4.47 10.34
N SER A 148 -6.04 -3.35 10.54
CA SER A 148 -5.40 -2.05 10.62
C SER A 148 -4.42 -2.00 11.78
N PHE A 149 -3.33 -1.25 11.61
CA PHE A 149 -2.39 -1.02 12.70
C PHE A 149 -3.05 -0.16 13.78
N ASP A 150 -2.79 -0.50 15.05
CA ASP A 150 -3.13 0.37 16.17
C ASP A 150 -2.18 1.58 16.22
N ASP A 151 -2.62 2.62 16.92
CA ASP A 151 -1.86 3.86 17.06
C ASP A 151 -0.47 3.62 17.70
N GLU A 152 -0.37 2.63 18.59
CA GLU A 152 0.90 2.24 19.22
C GLU A 152 1.88 1.65 18.19
N THR A 153 1.42 0.73 17.33
CA THR A 153 2.25 0.17 16.26
C THR A 153 2.64 1.24 15.24
N LEU A 154 1.71 2.10 14.83
CA LEU A 154 2.01 3.21 13.93
C LEU A 154 3.05 4.15 14.55
N SER A 155 2.86 4.54 15.81
CA SER A 155 3.80 5.38 16.53
C SER A 155 5.18 4.73 16.60
N LYS A 156 5.27 3.43 16.87
CA LYS A 156 6.53 2.69 16.89
C LYS A 156 7.21 2.65 15.52
N ILE A 157 6.46 2.41 14.44
CA ILE A 157 6.99 2.39 13.07
C ILE A 157 7.57 3.76 12.70
N PHE A 158 6.77 4.82 12.84
CA PHE A 158 7.21 6.16 12.45
C PHE A 158 8.34 6.68 13.35
N THR A 159 8.28 6.41 14.66
CA THR A 159 9.36 6.78 15.59
C THR A 159 10.67 6.06 15.23
N SER A 160 10.61 4.77 14.90
CA SER A 160 11.82 4.03 14.49
C SER A 160 12.46 4.61 13.22
N ILE A 161 11.64 5.03 12.24
CA ILE A 161 12.11 5.67 11.00
C ILE A 161 12.74 7.03 11.31
N THR A 162 12.11 7.83 12.16
CA THR A 162 12.61 9.17 12.51
C THR A 162 13.87 9.09 13.34
N ASP A 163 13.93 8.17 14.30
CA ASP A 163 15.10 7.93 15.13
C ASP A 163 16.28 7.53 14.24
N TRP A 164 16.07 6.58 13.32
CA TRP A 164 17.10 6.20 12.36
C TRP A 164 17.55 7.40 11.50
N HIS A 165 16.62 8.16 10.93
CA HIS A 165 16.94 9.28 10.04
C HIS A 165 17.67 10.43 10.73
N PHE A 166 17.28 10.79 11.96
CA PHE A 166 17.87 11.92 12.69
C PHE A 166 19.00 11.51 13.65
N SER A 167 19.18 10.22 13.94
CA SER A 167 20.33 9.74 14.73
C SER A 167 21.68 10.05 14.07
N THR A 168 21.70 10.24 12.75
CA THR A 168 22.91 10.61 12.01
C THR A 168 22.96 12.13 11.81
N GLY A 169 23.80 12.81 12.61
CA GLY A 169 24.19 14.20 12.35
C GLY A 169 23.34 15.29 13.01
N PHE A 170 22.35 14.94 13.85
CA PHE A 170 21.57 15.91 14.63
C PHE A 170 21.70 15.67 16.14
N ASP A 171 21.57 16.75 16.91
CA ASP A 171 21.57 16.66 18.37
C ASP A 171 20.30 15.98 18.89
N THR A 172 20.44 15.39 20.07
CA THR A 172 19.39 14.70 20.78
C THR A 172 18.16 15.58 21.08
N SER A 173 18.38 16.87 21.27
CA SER A 173 17.29 17.85 21.45
C SER A 173 16.39 17.95 20.22
N PHE A 174 16.96 17.91 19.02
CA PHE A 174 16.26 18.06 17.76
C PHE A 174 15.34 16.88 17.45
N TYR A 175 15.78 15.63 17.66
CA TYR A 175 14.93 14.47 17.40
C TYR A 175 13.68 14.48 18.30
N ARG A 176 13.80 14.94 19.56
CA ARG A 176 12.66 15.00 20.49
C ARG A 176 11.60 15.98 20.00
N ASP A 177 12.04 17.10 19.44
CA ASP A 177 11.13 18.08 18.87
C ASP A 177 10.48 17.55 17.60
N PHE A 178 11.22 16.92 16.71
CA PHE A 178 10.64 16.32 15.51
C PHE A 178 9.66 15.18 15.83
N ALA A 179 9.93 14.36 16.84
CA ALA A 179 9.00 13.33 17.30
C ALA A 179 7.65 13.93 17.76
N ARG A 180 7.62 15.17 18.27
CA ARG A 180 6.37 15.87 18.62
C ARG A 180 5.55 16.25 17.38
N VAL A 181 6.21 16.57 16.26
CA VAL A 181 5.54 16.81 14.97
C VAL A 181 4.85 15.53 14.51
N ILE A 182 5.58 14.42 14.49
CA ILE A 182 5.08 13.12 14.04
C ILE A 182 3.93 12.64 14.92
N LYS A 183 4.07 12.75 16.24
CA LYS A 183 2.99 12.42 17.18
C LYS A 183 1.74 13.29 16.94
N GLY A 184 1.92 14.59 16.68
CA GLY A 184 0.83 15.49 16.34
C GLY A 184 0.08 15.07 15.08
N VAL A 185 0.82 14.67 14.03
CA VAL A 185 0.23 14.17 12.78
C VAL A 185 -0.55 12.87 13.02
N LEU A 186 0.01 11.95 13.82
CA LEU A 186 -0.61 10.65 14.11
C LEU A 186 -1.88 10.73 14.96
N LEU A 187 -2.09 11.81 15.73
CA LEU A 187 -3.33 12.03 16.47
C LEU A 187 -4.54 12.30 15.56
N CYS A 188 -4.31 12.65 14.29
CA CYS A 188 -5.40 12.84 13.35
C CYS A 188 -5.76 11.50 12.69
N PRO A 189 -7.02 11.03 12.81
CA PRO A 189 -7.45 9.81 12.14
C PRO A 189 -7.27 9.90 10.63
N HIS A 190 -6.71 8.84 10.03
CA HIS A 190 -6.54 8.71 8.59
C HIS A 190 -7.86 8.85 7.80
N THR A 191 -8.99 8.51 8.43
CA THR A 191 -10.34 8.65 7.85
C THR A 191 -10.70 10.09 7.50
N HIS A 192 -10.13 11.08 8.19
CA HIS A 192 -10.33 12.51 7.92
C HIS A 192 -9.30 13.07 6.92
N MET A 193 -8.28 12.29 6.55
CA MET A 193 -7.15 12.67 5.71
C MET A 193 -7.18 11.97 4.34
N GLN A 194 -8.32 12.10 3.65
CA GLN A 194 -8.50 11.52 2.31
C GLN A 194 -7.92 12.39 1.18
N ASP A 195 -7.50 13.61 1.50
CA ASP A 195 -6.95 14.58 0.56
C ASP A 195 -5.48 14.87 0.93
N GLY A 196 -4.59 14.74 -0.06
CA GLY A 196 -3.16 15.03 0.12
C GLY A 196 -2.90 16.46 0.58
N ASP A 197 -3.71 17.43 0.11
CA ASP A 197 -3.53 18.84 0.49
C ASP A 197 -3.89 19.06 1.97
N LYS A 198 -4.85 18.29 2.52
CA LYS A 198 -5.17 18.31 3.97
C LYS A 198 -4.03 17.74 4.81
N LEU A 199 -3.39 16.67 4.35
CA LEU A 199 -2.23 16.08 5.03
C LEU A 199 -1.05 17.06 5.04
N ILE A 200 -0.78 17.72 3.92
CA ILE A 200 0.27 18.75 3.82
C ILE A 200 -0.03 19.91 4.76
N ARG A 201 -1.29 20.35 4.83
CA ARG A 201 -1.72 21.40 5.77
C ARG A 201 -1.51 20.99 7.23
N LEU A 202 -1.86 19.77 7.61
CA LEU A 202 -1.62 19.25 8.97
C LEU A 202 -0.12 19.16 9.26
N TRP A 203 0.68 18.69 8.30
CA TRP A 203 2.13 18.64 8.43
C TRP A 203 2.72 20.03 8.72
N ILE A 204 2.35 21.04 7.94
CA ILE A 204 2.79 22.42 8.13
C ILE A 204 2.33 22.94 9.50
N HIS A 205 1.08 22.69 9.88
CA HIS A 205 0.54 23.09 11.18
C HIS A 205 1.37 22.52 12.33
N GLU A 206 1.70 21.22 12.31
CA GLU A 206 2.49 20.60 13.36
C GLU A 206 3.94 21.11 13.40
N VAL A 207 4.52 21.40 12.23
CA VAL A 207 5.84 22.05 12.13
C VAL A 207 5.83 23.45 12.76
N TYR A 208 4.79 24.25 12.48
CA TYR A 208 4.64 25.58 13.10
C TYR A 208 4.45 25.48 14.61
N ARG A 209 3.53 24.61 15.07
CA ARG A 209 3.26 24.41 16.50
C ARG A 209 4.50 23.99 17.29
N VAL A 210 5.38 23.18 16.69
CA VAL A 210 6.57 22.67 17.38
C VAL A 210 7.74 23.66 17.34
N PHE A 211 7.98 24.29 16.20
CA PHE A 211 9.16 25.13 15.97
C PHE A 211 8.86 26.62 15.94
N TYR A 212 7.84 27.06 15.20
CA TYR A 212 7.52 28.48 15.02
C TYR A 212 7.06 29.15 16.32
N ASP A 213 6.23 28.48 17.12
CA ASP A 213 5.70 29.02 18.38
C ASP A 213 6.80 29.32 19.43
N ARG A 214 8.02 28.79 19.23
CA ARG A 214 9.19 29.05 20.07
C ARG A 214 10.04 30.22 19.58
N LEU A 215 9.81 30.72 18.36
CA LEU A 215 10.53 31.84 17.80
C LEU A 215 10.02 33.14 18.41
N ILE A 216 10.94 33.94 18.94
CA ILE A 216 10.65 35.24 19.55
C ILE A 216 10.86 36.36 18.54
N ASP A 217 11.93 36.28 17.74
CA ASP A 217 12.31 37.33 16.81
C ASP A 217 11.51 37.31 15.50
N ASN A 218 11.20 38.49 14.97
CA ASN A 218 10.40 38.63 13.76
C ASN A 218 11.18 38.28 12.48
N GLU A 219 12.49 38.49 12.44
CA GLU A 219 13.32 38.11 11.29
C GLU A 219 13.51 36.59 11.22
N ASP A 220 13.64 35.93 12.38
CA ASP A 220 13.64 34.46 12.46
C ASP A 220 12.31 33.88 11.98
N ARG A 221 11.18 34.49 12.37
CA ARG A 221 9.84 34.08 11.91
C ARG A 221 9.67 34.22 10.39
N LYS A 222 10.18 35.29 9.79
CA LYS A 222 10.16 35.49 8.32
C LYS A 222 11.05 34.48 7.61
N THR A 223 12.24 34.25 8.14
CA THR A 223 13.18 33.24 7.63
C THR A 223 12.53 31.85 7.65
N PHE A 224 11.92 31.48 8.77
CA PHE A 224 11.21 30.21 8.91
C PHE A 224 10.06 30.07 7.92
N PHE A 225 9.24 31.11 7.74
CA PHE A 225 8.18 31.11 6.72
C PHE A 225 8.74 30.88 5.31
N SER A 226 9.84 31.55 4.95
CA SER A 226 10.47 31.36 3.64
C SER A 226 10.98 29.92 3.45
N ILE A 227 11.58 29.34 4.49
CA ILE A 227 12.03 27.94 4.48
C ILE A 227 10.84 27.00 4.26
N VAL A 228 9.76 27.13 5.03
CA VAL A 228 8.59 26.25 4.89
C VAL A 228 7.94 26.40 3.51
N ARG A 229 7.85 27.63 3.00
CA ARG A 229 7.33 27.91 1.65
C ARG A 229 8.16 27.22 0.57
N GLU A 230 9.48 27.39 0.60
CA GLU A 230 10.39 26.77 -0.37
C GLU A 230 10.32 25.25 -0.29
N ARG A 231 10.43 24.67 0.90
CA ARG A 231 10.41 23.22 1.10
C ARG A 231 9.10 22.60 0.68
N THR A 232 7.97 23.27 0.94
CA THR A 232 6.64 22.80 0.48
C THR A 232 6.56 22.77 -1.04
N ALA A 233 7.05 23.82 -1.71
CA ALA A 233 7.09 23.88 -3.16
C ALA A 233 8.03 22.82 -3.76
N THR A 234 9.20 22.61 -3.18
CA THR A 234 10.19 21.66 -3.70
C THR A 234 9.77 20.21 -3.51
N TYR A 235 9.37 19.83 -2.29
CA TYR A 235 9.14 18.42 -1.94
C TYR A 235 7.70 17.97 -2.15
N PHE A 236 6.72 18.81 -1.80
CA PHE A 236 5.31 18.48 -1.99
C PHE A 236 4.77 18.92 -3.36
N LYS A 237 5.52 19.75 -4.11
CA LYS A 237 5.07 20.32 -5.40
C LYS A 237 3.74 21.08 -5.28
N GLN A 238 3.52 21.69 -4.11
CA GLN A 238 2.32 22.46 -3.77
C GLN A 238 2.70 23.84 -3.24
N THR A 239 1.83 24.83 -3.44
CA THR A 239 2.01 26.18 -2.87
C THR A 239 1.24 26.31 -1.56
N LEU A 240 1.76 27.14 -0.66
CA LEU A 240 1.15 27.44 0.65
C LEU A 240 -0.27 27.99 0.53
N ASP A 241 -0.55 28.77 -0.52
CA ASP A 241 -1.88 29.33 -0.79
C ASP A 241 -2.89 28.25 -1.18
N LYS A 242 -2.45 27.27 -1.97
CA LYS A 242 -3.31 26.18 -2.46
C LYS A 242 -3.71 25.22 -1.34
N VAL A 243 -2.81 24.97 -0.38
CA VAL A 243 -3.14 24.17 0.81
C VAL A 243 -3.94 24.96 1.86
N HIS A 244 -4.36 26.19 1.55
CA HIS A 244 -5.14 27.08 2.42
C HIS A 244 -4.61 27.15 3.86
N TRP A 245 -3.29 27.14 4.01
CA TRP A 245 -2.68 27.12 5.33
C TRP A 245 -2.70 28.52 5.97
N TYR A 246 -2.64 29.58 5.15
CA TYR A 246 -2.54 30.96 5.61
C TYR A 246 -3.58 31.85 4.90
N SER A 247 -4.40 32.54 5.68
CA SER A 247 -5.47 33.44 5.20
C SER A 247 -5.30 34.88 5.69
N GLY A 248 -4.16 35.20 6.32
CA GLY A 248 -3.78 36.57 6.71
C GLY A 248 -2.92 37.28 5.65
N PRO A 249 -2.63 38.58 5.81
CA PRO A 249 -1.63 39.25 5.00
C PRO A 249 -0.27 38.57 5.20
N MET A 250 0.42 38.26 4.09
CA MET A 250 1.78 37.71 4.14
C MET A 250 2.67 38.66 4.97
N PRO A 251 3.45 38.14 5.93
CA PRO A 251 4.35 38.97 6.74
C PRO A 251 5.47 39.62 5.93
#